data_AF-A0A9X9LWY6-F1
#
_entry.id   AF-A0A9X9LWY6-F1
#
_cell.length_a   1.000
_cell.length_b   1.000
_cell.length_c   1.000
_cell.angle_alpha   90.00
_cell.angle_beta   90.00
_cell.angle_gamma   90.00
#
_symmetry.space_group_name_H-M   'P 1'
#
loop_
_entity.id
_entity.type
_entity.pdbx_description
1 polymer ?
#
loop_
_entity_poly.entity_id
_entity_poly.type
_entity_poly.pdbx_seq_one_letter_code
_entity_poly.pdbx_strand_id
1 'polypeptide(L)'
;SVPACPGGADAPCSNRGVCLDQYSGIGECRCNTGFNGTACELCLPGRFGPDCQPCGCSAHGQCDDGTTGSGQCFCETGWTGR
;
A
#
# COMPACT_ATOMS: atom_id res chain seq x y z
N SER A 1 9.36 8.06 -26.95
CA SER A 1 8.59 8.68 -25.87
C SER A 1 9.16 8.22 -24.55
N VAL A 2 9.43 9.12 -23.60
CA VAL A 2 9.86 8.71 -22.25
C VAL A 2 8.60 8.21 -21.52
N PRO A 3 8.60 7.00 -20.93
CA PRO A 3 7.46 6.51 -20.17
C PRO A 3 7.21 7.42 -18.97
N ALA A 4 5.97 7.90 -18.82
CA ALA A 4 5.53 8.63 -17.63
C ALA A 4 5.26 7.64 -16.49
N CYS A 5 5.46 8.08 -15.25
CA CYS A 5 5.10 7.27 -14.10
C CYS A 5 3.58 7.07 -14.01
N PRO A 6 3.12 5.89 -13.56
CA PRO A 6 1.71 5.62 -13.33
C PRO A 6 1.17 6.47 -12.15
N GLY A 7 -0.15 6.60 -12.05
CA GLY A 7 -0.81 7.53 -11.11
C GLY A 7 -1.20 8.88 -11.72
N GLY A 8 -0.74 9.15 -12.95
CA GLY A 8 -1.08 10.36 -13.71
C GLY A 8 -0.15 11.54 -13.41
N ALA A 9 -0.29 12.61 -14.20
CA ALA A 9 0.57 13.79 -14.10
C ALA A 9 0.36 14.60 -12.81
N ASP A 10 -0.87 14.58 -12.26
CA ASP A 10 -1.23 15.32 -11.05
C ASP A 10 -0.80 14.61 -9.76
N ALA A 11 -0.65 13.28 -9.82
CA ALA A 11 -0.31 12.43 -8.68
C ALA A 11 0.57 11.25 -9.10
N PRO A 12 1.78 11.52 -9.64
CA PRO A 12 2.69 10.45 -10.03
C PRO A 12 2.98 9.55 -8.82
N CYS A 13 2.93 8.23 -9.05
CA CYS A 13 3.05 7.22 -8.00
C CYS A 13 2.04 7.42 -6.85
N SER A 14 0.83 7.90 -7.16
CA SER A 14 -0.26 8.17 -6.21
C SER A 14 0.15 9.05 -5.02
N ASN A 15 1.19 9.89 -5.20
CA ASN A 15 1.85 10.65 -4.12
C ASN A 15 2.38 9.77 -2.96
N ARG A 16 2.60 8.48 -3.22
CA ARG A 16 3.01 7.44 -2.26
C ARG A 16 4.32 6.75 -2.68
N GLY A 17 5.06 7.37 -3.58
CA GLY A 17 6.35 6.87 -4.06
C GLY A 17 7.14 7.94 -4.79
N VAL A 18 8.34 7.54 -5.22
CA VAL A 18 9.23 8.36 -6.03
C VAL A 18 9.18 7.84 -7.46
N CYS A 19 8.88 8.73 -8.40
CA CYS A 19 8.99 8.44 -9.83
C CYS A 19 10.47 8.32 -10.21
N LEU A 20 10.86 7.18 -10.77
CA LEU A 20 12.22 6.92 -11.25
C LEU A 20 12.29 7.26 -12.75
N ASP A 21 12.20 8.55 -13.07
CA ASP A 21 12.24 9.09 -14.43
C ASP A 21 13.63 9.62 -14.85
N GLN A 22 14.49 9.99 -13.90
CA GLN A 22 15.58 10.94 -14.19
C GLN A 22 16.82 10.37 -14.92
N TYR A 23 16.92 9.06 -15.17
CA TYR A 23 18.10 8.52 -15.89
C TYR A 23 17.88 7.24 -16.72
N SER A 24 16.88 6.43 -16.38
CA SER A 24 16.68 5.11 -17.01
C SER A 24 15.55 5.07 -18.04
N GLY A 25 14.67 6.08 -18.08
CA GLY A 25 13.56 6.13 -19.04
C GLY A 25 12.57 4.96 -18.91
N ILE A 26 12.40 4.42 -17.70
CA ILE A 26 11.55 3.25 -17.41
C ILE A 26 10.12 3.63 -16.99
N GLY A 27 9.93 4.80 -16.36
CA GLY A 27 8.61 5.24 -15.86
C GLY A 27 8.08 4.36 -14.74
N GLU A 28 8.94 3.97 -13.79
CA GLU A 28 8.58 3.12 -12.66
C GLU A 28 8.49 3.91 -11.35
N CYS A 29 7.62 3.43 -10.45
CA CYS A 29 7.46 3.98 -9.12
C CYS A 29 8.22 3.17 -8.08
N ARG A 30 9.05 3.86 -7.28
CA ARG A 30 9.59 3.31 -6.04
C ARG A 30 8.69 3.70 -4.89
N CYS A 31 7.88 2.76 -4.40
CA CYS A 31 6.91 3.04 -3.34
C CYS A 31 7.57 3.35 -2.00
N ASN A 32 6.92 4.25 -1.26
CA ASN A 32 7.28 4.55 0.12
C ASN A 32 6.99 3.34 1.01
N THR A 33 7.59 3.31 2.20
CA THR A 33 7.38 2.23 3.17
C THR A 33 5.89 2.02 3.44
N GLY A 34 5.43 0.78 3.29
CA GLY A 34 4.04 0.40 3.57
C GLY A 34 3.13 0.37 2.34
N PHE A 35 3.57 0.90 1.20
CA PHE A 35 2.79 0.94 -0.05
C PHE A 35 3.33 -0.06 -1.08
N ASN A 36 2.46 -0.45 -2.01
CA ASN A 36 2.73 -1.36 -3.12
C ASN A 36 1.82 -1.04 -4.31
N GLY A 37 1.96 -1.77 -5.41
CA GLY A 37 1.26 -1.53 -6.66
C GLY A 37 2.12 -0.73 -7.64
N THR A 38 1.71 -0.74 -8.91
CA THR A 38 2.49 -0.09 -9.98
C THR A 38 2.58 1.42 -9.79
N ALA A 39 1.53 2.02 -9.24
CA ALA A 39 1.42 3.43 -8.91
C ALA A 39 1.48 3.68 -7.41
N CYS A 40 1.93 2.73 -6.59
CA CYS A 40 1.90 2.82 -5.13
C CYS A 40 0.49 3.08 -4.54
N GLU A 41 -0.53 2.57 -5.23
CA GLU A 41 -1.95 2.75 -4.95
C GLU A 41 -2.49 1.74 -3.92
N LEU A 42 -1.73 0.71 -3.59
CA LEU A 42 -2.10 -0.36 -2.67
C LEU A 42 -1.28 -0.27 -1.38
N CYS A 43 -1.81 -0.87 -0.31
CA CYS A 43 -1.01 -1.18 0.87
C CYS A 43 -0.21 -2.47 0.66
N LEU A 44 0.93 -2.59 1.35
CA LEU A 44 1.51 -3.92 1.57
C LEU A 44 0.55 -4.76 2.43
N PRO A 45 0.57 -6.10 2.29
CA PRO A 45 -0.27 -6.99 3.08
C PRO A 45 -0.15 -6.71 4.59
N GLY A 46 -1.28 -6.77 5.30
CA GLY A 46 -1.32 -6.51 6.75
C GLY A 46 -1.14 -5.04 7.12
N ARG A 47 -1.52 -4.14 6.22
CA ARG A 47 -1.57 -2.69 6.48
C ARG A 47 -2.89 -2.11 5.99
N PHE A 48 -3.39 -1.11 6.71
CA PHE A 48 -4.74 -0.59 6.51
C PHE A 48 -4.79 0.93 6.47
N GLY A 49 -5.89 1.44 5.91
CA GLY A 49 -6.23 2.86 5.88
C GLY A 49 -5.44 3.66 4.84
N PRO A 50 -5.71 4.97 4.73
CA PRO A 50 -5.13 5.82 3.70
C PRO A 50 -3.60 5.89 3.80
N ASP A 51 -3.04 5.79 5.01
CA ASP A 51 -1.60 5.87 5.25
C ASP A 51 -0.93 4.50 5.42
N CYS A 52 -1.62 3.39 5.09
CA CYS A 52 -1.13 2.02 5.19
C CYS A 52 -0.42 1.72 6.52
N GLN A 53 -1.13 1.99 7.61
CA GLN A 53 -0.66 1.71 8.97
C GLN A 53 -0.60 0.20 9.23
N PRO A 54 0.37 -0.30 10.01
CA PRO A 54 0.48 -1.73 10.30
C PRO A 54 -0.73 -2.23 11.08
N CYS A 55 -1.27 -3.39 10.67
CA CYS A 55 -2.27 -4.10 11.44
C CYS A 55 -1.70 -4.58 12.77
N GLY A 56 -2.48 -4.42 13.83
CA GLY A 56 -2.13 -4.85 15.19
C GLY A 56 -2.87 -6.12 15.63
N CYS A 57 -3.15 -7.03 14.70
CA CYS A 57 -3.86 -8.27 15.00
C CYS A 57 -2.92 -9.33 15.58
N SER A 58 -3.45 -10.17 16.45
CA SER A 58 -2.79 -11.38 16.95
C SER A 58 -2.57 -12.37 15.80
N ALA A 59 -1.73 -13.39 16.03
CA ALA A 59 -1.39 -14.38 15.02
C ALA A 59 -2.63 -15.18 14.50
N HIS A 60 -3.74 -15.17 15.24
CA HIS A 60 -5.00 -15.83 14.90
C HIS A 60 -6.10 -14.82 14.51
N GLY A 61 -5.71 -13.57 14.24
CA GLY A 61 -6.59 -12.51 13.80
C GLY A 61 -6.33 -12.15 12.34
N GLN A 62 -7.38 -12.07 11.55
CA GLN A 62 -7.33 -11.54 10.19
C GLN A 62 -7.68 -10.06 10.19
N CYS A 63 -6.82 -9.25 9.58
CA CYS A 63 -7.01 -7.80 9.49
C CYS A 63 -7.91 -7.41 8.32
N ASP A 64 -8.79 -6.43 8.54
CA ASP A 64 -9.40 -5.63 7.48
C ASP A 64 -8.36 -4.67 6.90
N ASP A 65 -7.57 -5.17 5.96
CA ASP A 65 -6.41 -4.50 5.37
C ASP A 65 -6.74 -3.78 4.04
N GLY A 66 -5.74 -3.12 3.46
CA GLY A 66 -5.88 -2.32 2.25
C GLY A 66 -6.16 -0.83 2.51
N THR A 67 -6.15 -0.03 1.45
CA THR A 67 -6.23 1.44 1.53
C THR A 67 -7.56 1.98 2.06
N THR A 68 -8.62 1.17 1.95
CA THR A 68 -9.93 1.45 2.55
C THR A 68 -10.22 0.59 3.79
N GLY A 69 -9.29 -0.29 4.16
CA GLY A 69 -9.42 -1.17 5.32
C GLY A 69 -9.42 -0.38 6.63
N SER A 70 -10.20 -0.86 7.59
CA SER A 70 -10.38 -0.22 8.90
C SER A 70 -9.35 -0.68 9.95
N GLY A 71 -8.58 -1.73 9.67
CA GLY A 71 -7.65 -2.33 10.63
C GLY A 71 -8.33 -3.08 11.78
N GLN A 72 -9.63 -3.36 11.64
CA GLN A 72 -10.34 -4.27 12.54
C GLN A 72 -9.79 -5.68 12.36
N CYS A 73 -9.77 -6.44 13.46
CA CYS A 73 -9.28 -7.81 13.48
C CYS A 73 -10.44 -8.77 13.70
N PHE A 74 -10.49 -9.80 12.88
CA PHE A 74 -11.46 -10.88 12.97
C PHE A 74 -10.75 -12.14 13.43
N CYS A 75 -11.11 -12.65 14.61
CA CYS A 75 -10.50 -13.86 15.13
C CYS A 75 -10.95 -15.10 14.35
N GLU A 76 -10.03 -16.04 14.16
CA GLU A 76 -10.34 -17.41 13.78
C GLU A 76 -11.31 -18.05 14.79
N THR A 77 -12.06 -19.06 14.34
CA THR A 77 -13.06 -19.72 15.19
C THR A 77 -12.40 -20.31 16.45
N GLY A 78 -12.90 -19.94 17.63
CA GLY A 78 -12.39 -20.42 18.92
C GLY A 78 -11.32 -19.54 19.56
N TRP A 79 -10.90 -18.45 18.90
CA TRP A 79 -9.94 -17.49 19.44
C TRP A 79 -10.62 -16.21 19.94
N THR A 80 -9.99 -15.57 20.94
CA THR A 80 -10.38 -14.25 21.45
C THR A 80 -9.16 -13.34 21.49
N GLY A 81 -9.37 -12.03 21.34
CA GLY A 81 -8.30 -11.04 21.29
C GLY A 81 -8.48 -10.08 20.12
N ARG A 82 -7.44 -9.28 19.87
CA ARG A 82 -7.30 -8.47 18.66
C ARG A 82 -6.19 -9.08 17.84
#